data_AF-A0AAQ4DX58-F1
#
_entry.id   AF-A0AAQ4DX58-F1
#
_cell.length_a   1.000
_cell.length_b   1.000
_cell.length_c   1.000
_cell.angle_alpha   90.00
_cell.angle_beta   90.00
_cell.angle_gamma   90.00
#
_symmetry.space_group_name_H-M   'P 1'
#
loop_
_entity.id
_entity.type
_entity.pdbx_description
1 polymer ?
#
loop_
_entity_poly.entity_id
_entity_poly.type
_entity_poly.pdbx_seq_one_letter_code
_entity_poly.pdbx_strand_id
1 'polypeptide(L)'
;MSKAKDRRYFYSSHIAVEMVADLALDDGFISHEDVYHYRAQWLPAIQHDVGDKRIYSAPVPGAGALLGALAAEYPFGNPVLTAKRLQVPEFTAAELHRLVELLKFTISGLGVLGDRKEGRTKQEFVSQDILAAFQSLYNEQAPLKTYADYKATESFPEDFGGAFLGIRDKYGNALSIVSSLNAE
;
A
#
# COMPACT_ATOMS: atom_id res chain seq x y z
N MET A 1 -26.68 -25.53 -7.14
CA MET A 1 -25.75 -24.40 -6.94
C MET A 1 -24.60 -24.88 -6.08
N SER A 2 -23.35 -24.70 -6.53
CA SER A 2 -22.16 -25.25 -5.86
C SER A 2 -21.95 -24.63 -4.47
N LYS A 3 -21.73 -25.49 -3.45
CA LYS A 3 -21.43 -25.12 -2.05
C LYS A 3 -20.23 -24.14 -1.92
N ALA A 4 -19.36 -24.07 -2.92
CA ALA A 4 -18.14 -23.24 -2.92
C ALA A 4 -18.38 -21.72 -2.99
N LYS A 5 -19.59 -21.25 -3.30
CA LYS A 5 -19.89 -19.81 -3.39
C LYS A 5 -20.48 -19.21 -2.11
N ASP A 6 -20.71 -20.04 -1.10
CA ASP A 6 -21.31 -19.60 0.15
C ASP A 6 -20.23 -19.29 1.18
N ARG A 7 -20.09 -18.02 1.56
CA ARG A 7 -19.13 -17.59 2.60
C ARG A 7 -19.30 -18.36 3.91
N ARG A 8 -20.52 -18.85 4.19
CA ARG A 8 -20.84 -19.68 5.35
C ARG A 8 -20.02 -20.98 5.39
N TYR A 9 -19.51 -21.42 4.24
CA TYR A 9 -18.63 -22.58 4.14
C TYR A 9 -17.31 -22.40 4.90
N PHE A 10 -16.80 -21.17 4.99
CA PHE A 10 -15.60 -20.89 5.79
C PHE A 10 -15.99 -20.28 7.14
N TYR A 11 -16.70 -19.14 7.13
CA TYR A 11 -16.89 -18.30 8.33
C TYR A 11 -17.91 -18.83 9.35
N SER A 12 -18.68 -19.88 9.04
CA SER A 12 -19.70 -20.43 9.94
C SER A 12 -19.81 -21.95 9.84
N SER A 13 -18.71 -22.63 9.52
CA SER A 13 -18.65 -24.09 9.40
C SER A 13 -17.71 -24.69 10.44
N HIS A 14 -17.54 -26.02 10.42
CA HIS A 14 -16.54 -26.70 11.25
C HIS A 14 -15.11 -26.20 10.97
N ILE A 15 -14.82 -25.68 9.77
CA ILE A 15 -13.49 -25.16 9.41
C ILE A 15 -13.14 -23.95 10.30
N ALA A 16 -14.09 -23.04 10.55
CA ALA A 16 -13.87 -21.95 11.48
C ALA A 16 -13.68 -22.44 12.92
N VAL A 17 -14.34 -23.55 13.30
CA VAL A 17 -14.19 -24.16 14.64
C VAL A 17 -12.81 -24.75 14.84
N GLU A 18 -12.36 -25.54 13.88
CA GLU A 18 -11.05 -26.15 13.91
C GLU A 18 -9.95 -25.09 13.86
N MET A 19 -10.06 -24.09 12.98
CA MET A 19 -9.09 -23.00 12.90
C MET A 19 -8.98 -22.19 14.21
N VAL A 20 -10.10 -21.83 14.84
CA VAL A 20 -10.08 -21.06 16.10
C VAL A 20 -9.53 -21.93 17.25
N ALA A 21 -9.87 -23.21 17.29
CA ALA A 21 -9.34 -24.13 18.28
C ALA A 21 -7.81 -24.30 18.13
N ASP A 22 -7.33 -24.46 16.90
CA ASP A 22 -5.89 -24.57 16.62
C ASP A 22 -5.14 -23.29 17.01
N LEU A 23 -5.67 -22.11 16.64
CA LEU A 23 -5.07 -20.84 17.04
C LEU A 23 -5.00 -20.66 18.56
N ALA A 24 -6.01 -21.14 19.30
CA ALA A 24 -6.02 -21.06 20.75
C ALA A 24 -4.97 -21.95 21.43
N LEU A 25 -4.49 -23.00 20.75
CA LEU A 25 -3.39 -23.84 21.26
C LEU A 25 -2.05 -23.07 21.28
N ASP A 26 -1.90 -22.09 20.41
CA ASP A 26 -0.71 -21.24 20.27
C ASP A 26 -0.93 -19.83 20.87
N ASP A 27 -1.75 -19.73 21.92
CA ASP A 27 -2.09 -18.47 22.62
C ASP A 27 -2.72 -17.39 21.70
N GLY A 28 -3.33 -17.80 20.58
CA GLY A 28 -4.01 -16.92 19.64
C GLY A 28 -5.26 -16.23 20.23
N PHE A 29 -5.49 -14.98 19.83
CA PHE A 29 -6.57 -14.13 20.35
C PHE A 29 -7.79 -14.03 19.43
N ILE A 30 -7.77 -14.69 18.27
CA ILE A 30 -8.88 -14.66 17.31
C ILE A 30 -10.00 -15.58 17.81
N SER A 31 -11.19 -15.02 18.02
CA SER A 31 -12.36 -15.77 18.47
C SER A 31 -13.27 -16.21 17.32
N HIS A 32 -14.17 -17.13 17.64
CA HIS A 32 -15.28 -17.50 16.76
C HIS A 32 -16.13 -16.32 16.29
N GLU A 33 -16.36 -15.37 17.20
CA GLU A 33 -17.17 -14.20 16.93
C GLU A 33 -16.48 -13.29 15.91
N ASP A 34 -15.15 -13.14 16.00
CA ASP A 34 -14.34 -12.36 15.06
C ASP A 34 -14.42 -12.94 13.65
N VAL A 35 -14.25 -14.26 13.52
CA VAL A 35 -14.34 -14.97 12.23
C VAL A 35 -15.75 -14.88 11.67
N TYR A 36 -16.78 -15.09 12.49
CA TYR A 36 -18.17 -15.09 12.05
C TYR A 36 -18.64 -13.71 11.57
N HIS A 37 -18.17 -12.64 12.21
CA HIS A 37 -18.52 -11.26 11.87
C HIS A 37 -17.64 -10.62 10.79
N TYR A 38 -16.51 -11.23 10.44
CA TYR A 38 -15.62 -10.69 9.41
C TYR A 38 -16.32 -10.51 8.04
N ARG A 39 -16.21 -9.32 7.45
CA ARG A 39 -16.75 -9.03 6.11
C ARG A 39 -15.77 -8.18 5.32
N ALA A 40 -15.46 -8.60 4.09
CA ALA A 40 -14.77 -7.77 3.12
C ALA A 40 -15.59 -6.50 2.82
N GLN A 41 -14.92 -5.36 2.71
CA GLN A 41 -15.53 -4.06 2.47
C GLN A 41 -15.24 -3.59 1.05
N TRP A 42 -16.28 -3.11 0.37
CA TRP A 42 -16.13 -2.42 -0.91
C TRP A 42 -15.91 -0.94 -0.63
N LEU A 43 -14.74 -0.44 -1.01
CA LEU A 43 -14.37 0.95 -0.80
C LEU A 43 -14.05 1.61 -2.15
N PRO A 44 -14.31 2.92 -2.29
CA PRO A 44 -13.88 3.66 -3.47
C PRO A 44 -12.36 3.69 -3.55
N ALA A 45 -11.83 3.49 -4.76
CA ALA A 45 -10.40 3.60 -5.03
C ALA A 45 -9.93 5.05 -4.85
N ILE A 46 -8.67 5.21 -4.43
CA ILE A 46 -7.98 6.50 -4.52
C ILE A 46 -7.58 6.70 -5.98
N GLN A 47 -7.75 7.94 -6.47
CA GLN A 47 -7.46 8.32 -7.84
C GLN A 47 -6.38 9.40 -7.86
N HIS A 48 -5.39 9.22 -8.72
CA HIS A 48 -4.34 10.21 -8.97
C HIS A 48 -4.21 10.45 -10.46
N ASP A 49 -4.26 11.71 -10.87
CA ASP A 49 -4.00 12.11 -12.25
C ASP A 49 -2.49 12.28 -12.45
N VAL A 50 -1.98 11.68 -13.53
CA VAL A 50 -0.55 11.58 -13.81
C VAL A 50 -0.33 11.76 -15.31
N GLY A 51 0.02 12.99 -15.70
CA GLY A 51 0.06 13.37 -17.11
C GLY A 51 -1.32 13.23 -17.76
N ASP A 52 -1.40 12.42 -18.82
CA ASP A 52 -2.65 12.08 -19.52
C ASP A 52 -3.35 10.82 -18.96
N LYS A 53 -2.82 10.22 -17.89
CA LYS A 53 -3.30 8.96 -17.32
C LYS A 53 -3.89 9.17 -15.93
N ARG A 54 -4.69 8.19 -15.51
CA ARG A 54 -5.20 8.08 -14.14
C ARG A 54 -4.72 6.78 -13.51
N ILE A 55 -4.15 6.90 -12.32
CA ILE A 55 -3.75 5.78 -11.48
C ILE A 55 -4.85 5.53 -10.45
N TYR A 56 -5.16 4.26 -10.21
CA TYR A 56 -6.11 3.81 -9.20
C TYR A 56 -5.39 2.93 -8.19
N SER A 57 -5.64 3.16 -6.90
CA SER A 57 -5.03 2.37 -5.82
C SER A 57 -6.03 2.08 -4.70
N ALA A 58 -5.74 1.06 -3.90
CA ALA A 58 -6.54 0.74 -2.72
C ALA A 58 -6.48 1.89 -1.69
N PRO A 59 -7.60 2.22 -1.04
CA PRO A 59 -7.60 3.13 0.11
C PRO A 59 -7.00 2.45 1.35
N VAL A 60 -6.83 3.23 2.41
CA VAL A 60 -6.49 2.73 3.75
C VAL A 60 -7.41 1.55 4.16
N PRO A 61 -6.87 0.51 4.84
CA PRO A 61 -5.51 0.42 5.41
C PRO A 61 -4.39 0.19 4.38
N GLY A 62 -4.69 0.00 3.09
CA GLY A 62 -3.67 -0.06 2.04
C GLY A 62 -2.90 1.27 1.88
N ALA A 63 -1.63 1.17 1.49
CA ALA A 63 -0.71 2.31 1.34
C ALA A 63 -0.80 3.04 -0.02
N GLY A 64 -1.91 2.89 -0.75
CA GLY A 64 -2.06 3.42 -2.11
C GLY A 64 -1.89 4.93 -2.24
N ALA A 65 -2.25 5.70 -1.22
CA ALA A 65 -2.12 7.16 -1.20
C ALA A 65 -0.65 7.63 -1.28
N LEU A 66 0.30 6.83 -0.78
CA LEU A 66 1.73 7.13 -0.84
C LEU A 66 2.26 7.04 -2.27
N LEU A 67 1.76 6.08 -3.07
CA LEU A 67 2.06 5.98 -4.51
C LEU A 67 1.61 7.24 -5.27
N GLY A 68 0.53 7.88 -4.82
CA GLY A 68 0.07 9.14 -5.38
C GLY A 68 1.09 10.28 -5.25
N ALA A 69 1.83 10.35 -4.14
CA ALA A 69 2.86 11.37 -3.94
C ALA A 69 4.05 11.15 -4.89
N LEU A 70 4.47 9.89 -5.01
CA LEU A 70 5.51 9.48 -5.96
C LEU A 70 5.11 9.82 -7.40
N ALA A 71 3.87 9.51 -7.77
CA ALA A 71 3.37 9.72 -9.12
C ALA A 71 3.13 11.20 -9.45
N ALA A 72 2.87 12.06 -8.45
CA ALA A 72 2.74 13.50 -8.62
C ALA A 72 4.10 14.18 -8.87
N GLU A 73 5.15 13.78 -8.15
CA GLU A 73 6.51 14.33 -8.32
C GLU A 73 7.21 13.78 -9.57
N TYR A 74 6.97 12.50 -9.88
CA TYR A 74 7.48 11.83 -11.07
C TYR A 74 6.33 11.38 -11.97
N PRO A 75 5.65 12.30 -12.67
CA PRO A 75 4.57 11.92 -13.54
C PRO A 75 5.05 10.99 -14.66
N PHE A 76 4.21 10.05 -15.09
CA PHE A 76 4.41 9.31 -16.33
C PHE A 76 4.63 10.32 -17.48
N GLY A 77 5.85 10.35 -18.02
CA GLY A 77 6.28 11.40 -18.96
C GLY A 77 7.45 12.24 -18.45
N ASN A 78 7.71 12.26 -17.14
CA ASN A 78 9.00 12.68 -16.60
C ASN A 78 10.06 11.75 -17.19
N PRO A 79 11.09 12.28 -17.88
CA PRO A 79 12.10 11.47 -18.53
C PRO A 79 12.62 10.36 -17.60
N VAL A 80 12.80 10.65 -16.30
CA VAL A 80 13.20 9.71 -15.23
C VAL A 80 12.44 8.37 -15.22
N LEU A 81 11.13 8.33 -15.46
CA LEU A 81 10.31 7.10 -15.39
C LEU A 81 9.68 6.68 -16.72
N THR A 82 10.12 7.23 -17.85
CA THR A 82 9.58 6.86 -19.17
C THR A 82 10.22 5.58 -19.73
N ALA A 83 9.45 4.82 -20.52
CA ALA A 83 9.96 3.65 -21.27
C ALA A 83 11.14 3.99 -22.18
N LYS A 84 11.22 5.24 -22.66
CA LYS A 84 12.35 5.75 -23.45
C LYS A 84 13.64 5.87 -22.64
N ARG A 85 13.54 6.06 -21.32
CA ARG A 85 14.68 6.07 -20.38
C ARG A 85 14.93 4.72 -19.72
N LEU A 86 13.93 3.83 -19.64
CA LEU A 86 14.18 2.40 -19.36
C LEU A 86 15.04 1.71 -20.44
N GLN A 87 15.22 2.37 -21.60
CA GLN A 87 16.17 1.98 -22.65
C GLN A 87 17.52 2.72 -22.57
N VAL A 88 17.70 3.67 -21.63
CA VAL A 88 18.94 4.41 -21.39
C VAL A 88 19.51 3.96 -20.04
N PRO A 89 20.75 3.44 -19.94
CA PRO A 89 21.08 2.55 -18.83
C PRO A 89 21.30 3.22 -17.47
N GLU A 90 21.40 4.54 -17.35
CA GLU A 90 21.95 5.16 -16.15
C GLU A 90 21.13 6.38 -15.69
N PHE A 91 20.51 6.26 -14.52
CA PHE A 91 20.11 7.41 -13.74
C PHE A 91 21.38 8.18 -13.31
N THR A 92 21.35 9.51 -13.34
CA THR A 92 22.44 10.28 -12.72
C THR A 92 22.41 10.11 -11.20
N ALA A 93 23.54 10.35 -10.54
CA ALA A 93 23.62 10.33 -9.08
C ALA A 93 22.59 11.25 -8.42
N ALA A 94 22.34 12.44 -9.01
CA ALA A 94 21.34 13.39 -8.50
C ALA A 94 19.90 12.85 -8.63
N GLU A 95 19.58 12.13 -9.70
CA GLU A 95 18.25 11.57 -9.90
C GLU A 95 17.97 10.36 -9.01
N LEU A 96 18.98 9.50 -8.83
CA LEU A 96 18.89 8.42 -7.84
C LEU A 96 18.75 8.99 -6.44
N HIS A 97 19.53 10.01 -6.09
CA HIS A 97 19.45 10.68 -4.80
C HIS A 97 18.04 11.21 -4.53
N ARG A 98 17.48 11.98 -5.47
CA ARG A 98 16.11 12.50 -5.34
C ARG A 98 15.06 11.40 -5.23
N LEU A 99 15.17 10.34 -6.03
CA LEU A 99 14.24 9.22 -6.00
C LEU A 99 14.30 8.49 -4.65
N VAL A 100 15.51 8.18 -4.16
CA VAL A 100 15.71 7.48 -2.89
C VAL A 100 15.23 8.33 -1.72
N GLU A 101 15.52 9.63 -1.70
CA GLU A 101 15.06 10.52 -0.63
C GLU A 101 13.53 10.65 -0.62
N LEU A 102 12.87 10.70 -1.79
CA LEU A 102 11.42 10.69 -1.89
C LEU A 102 10.82 9.36 -1.41
N LEU A 103 11.44 8.23 -1.75
CA LEU A 103 11.00 6.91 -1.28
C LEU A 103 11.12 6.80 0.25
N LYS A 104 12.22 7.27 0.84
CA LYS A 104 12.40 7.30 2.30
C LYS A 104 11.34 8.18 2.97
N PHE A 105 11.05 9.34 2.38
CA PHE A 105 10.04 10.29 2.90
C PHE A 105 8.60 9.79 2.74
N THR A 106 8.31 9.03 1.69
CA THR A 106 6.97 8.42 1.52
C THR A 106 6.79 7.22 2.45
N ILE A 107 7.81 6.37 2.61
CA ILE A 107 7.79 5.21 3.52
C ILE A 107 7.66 5.65 4.98
N SER A 108 8.30 6.75 5.40
CA SER A 108 8.12 7.27 6.77
C SER A 108 6.67 7.66 7.08
N GLY A 109 5.88 7.97 6.05
CA GLY A 109 4.45 8.21 6.13
C GLY A 109 3.59 6.96 6.40
N LEU A 110 4.14 5.74 6.38
CA LEU A 110 3.40 4.52 6.73
C LEU A 110 2.94 4.53 8.20
N GLY A 111 3.75 5.08 9.12
CA GLY A 111 3.51 5.12 10.58
C GLY A 111 2.29 5.93 11.02
N VAL A 112 1.63 6.61 10.09
CA VAL A 112 0.45 7.44 10.34
C VAL A 112 -0.74 6.99 9.49
N LEU A 113 -0.58 5.94 8.68
CA LEU A 113 -1.69 5.21 8.08
C LEU A 113 -2.29 4.26 9.11
N GLY A 114 -3.61 4.18 9.19
CA GLY A 114 -4.30 3.29 10.12
C GLY A 114 -5.71 2.95 9.66
N ASP A 115 -6.40 2.05 10.36
CA ASP A 115 -7.78 1.72 10.03
C ASP A 115 -8.69 2.95 10.21
N ARG A 116 -9.57 3.17 9.22
CA ARG A 116 -10.58 4.25 9.21
C ARG A 116 -11.43 4.27 10.48
N LYS A 117 -11.64 3.11 11.10
CA LYS A 117 -12.44 3.00 12.33
C LYS A 117 -11.77 3.58 13.58
N GLU A 118 -10.44 3.71 13.59
CA GLU A 118 -9.70 4.17 14.78
C GLU A 118 -9.59 5.70 14.87
N GLY A 119 -10.28 6.44 13.99
CA GLY A 119 -10.27 7.91 13.98
C GLY A 119 -8.90 8.54 13.64
N ARG A 120 -7.86 7.73 13.41
CA ARG A 120 -6.51 8.17 13.03
C ARG A 120 -6.35 8.41 11.54
N THR A 121 -7.25 7.89 10.72
CA THR A 121 -7.20 8.10 9.27
C THR A 121 -8.02 9.31 8.90
N LYS A 122 -7.32 10.45 8.85
CA LYS A 122 -7.75 11.50 7.95
C LYS A 122 -7.85 10.87 6.56
N GLN A 123 -9.05 10.91 5.97
CA GLN A 123 -9.25 10.69 4.54
C GLN A 123 -8.37 11.61 3.67
N GLU A 124 -7.69 12.56 4.31
CA GLU A 124 -6.72 13.52 3.83
C GLU A 124 -5.28 13.10 4.15
N PHE A 125 -4.91 11.83 3.99
CA PHE A 125 -3.50 11.49 3.81
C PHE A 125 -3.10 11.96 2.41
N VAL A 126 -2.95 13.29 2.26
CA VAL A 126 -2.87 13.95 0.97
C VAL A 126 -1.45 13.81 0.47
N SER A 127 -1.30 13.17 -0.69
CA SER A 127 -0.05 13.09 -1.43
C SER A 127 0.66 14.45 -1.59
N GLN A 128 -0.11 15.55 -1.60
CA GLN A 128 0.39 16.93 -1.66
C GLN A 128 1.10 17.39 -0.38
N ASP A 129 0.63 17.00 0.81
CA ASP A 129 1.27 17.39 2.07
C ASP A 129 2.62 16.68 2.25
N ILE A 130 2.68 15.41 1.85
CA ILE A 130 3.92 14.63 1.79
C ILE A 130 4.89 15.31 0.82
N LEU A 131 4.39 15.70 -0.36
CA LEU A 131 5.22 16.31 -1.39
C LEU A 131 5.73 17.69 -0.98
N ALA A 132 4.88 18.54 -0.42
CA ALA A 132 5.27 19.85 0.09
C ALA A 132 6.31 19.73 1.22
N ALA A 133 6.11 18.77 2.13
CA ALA A 133 7.08 18.50 3.19
C ALA A 133 8.42 17.99 2.63
N PHE A 134 8.40 17.07 1.67
CA PHE A 134 9.59 16.60 0.97
C PHE A 134 10.33 17.77 0.29
N GLN A 135 9.63 18.59 -0.49
CA GLN A 135 10.22 19.73 -1.20
C GLN A 135 10.84 20.76 -0.25
N SER A 136 10.30 20.92 0.97
CA SER A 136 10.85 21.82 1.97
C SER A 136 12.12 21.32 2.66
N LEU A 137 12.37 20.00 2.63
CA LEU A 137 13.46 19.34 3.34
C LEU A 137 14.54 18.78 2.40
N TYR A 138 14.18 18.51 1.14
CA TYR A 138 15.08 17.91 0.18
C TYR A 138 16.34 18.75 -0.03
N ASN A 139 17.48 18.06 -0.01
CA ASN A 139 18.79 18.63 -0.27
C ASN A 139 19.46 17.76 -1.35
N GLU A 140 19.84 18.35 -2.47
CA GLU A 140 20.42 17.62 -3.61
C GLU A 140 21.85 17.13 -3.34
N GLN A 141 22.55 17.75 -2.38
CA GLN A 141 23.94 17.48 -2.07
C GLN A 141 24.13 16.50 -0.91
N ALA A 142 23.08 16.24 -0.11
CA ALA A 142 23.17 15.34 1.04
C ALA A 142 21.80 14.76 1.43
N PRO A 143 21.75 13.50 1.91
CA PRO A 143 20.52 12.93 2.44
C PRO A 143 20.16 13.54 3.81
N LEU A 144 18.88 13.47 4.19
CA LEU A 144 18.51 13.71 5.58
C LEU A 144 19.10 12.62 6.47
N LYS A 145 19.53 12.98 7.69
CA LYS A 145 20.47 12.19 8.49
C LYS A 145 19.81 11.26 9.49
N THR A 146 18.62 11.61 9.97
CA THR A 146 17.94 10.88 11.05
C THR A 146 16.54 10.48 10.64
N TYR A 147 16.00 9.42 11.26
CA TYR A 147 14.60 9.00 11.07
C TYR A 147 13.61 10.13 11.41
N ALA A 148 13.93 10.94 12.42
CA ALA A 148 13.13 12.09 12.83
C ALA A 148 13.06 13.17 11.73
N ASP A 149 14.12 13.33 10.93
CA ASP A 149 14.13 14.29 9.82
C ASP A 149 13.10 13.92 8.74
N TYR A 150 12.78 12.63 8.59
CA TYR A 150 11.72 12.13 7.70
C TYR A 150 10.33 12.14 8.34
N LYS A 151 10.20 12.65 9.58
CA LYS A 151 8.95 12.63 10.37
C LYS A 151 8.41 11.21 10.62
N ALA A 152 9.29 10.19 10.62
CA ALA A 152 8.88 8.83 10.93
C ALA A 152 8.42 8.74 12.39
N THR A 153 7.21 8.20 12.61
CA THR A 153 6.61 8.01 13.94
C THR A 153 6.78 6.60 14.47
N GLU A 154 7.01 5.63 13.57
CA GLU A 154 7.07 4.20 13.88
C GLU A 154 8.17 3.53 13.05
N SER A 155 8.67 2.39 13.55
CA SER A 155 9.56 1.50 12.82
C SER A 155 8.81 0.21 12.52
N PHE A 156 8.85 -0.22 11.27
CA PHE A 156 8.23 -1.47 10.85
C PHE A 156 9.31 -2.55 10.74
N PRO A 157 9.10 -3.75 11.31
CA PRO A 157 9.94 -4.89 11.00
C PRO A 157 9.84 -5.20 9.49
N GLU A 158 10.91 -5.76 8.93
CA GLU A 158 10.84 -6.25 7.54
C GLU A 158 9.83 -7.39 7.47
N ASP A 159 8.90 -7.29 6.53
CA ASP A 159 7.92 -8.34 6.23
C ASP A 159 8.13 -8.78 4.77
N PHE A 160 7.98 -10.07 4.53
CA PHE A 160 8.14 -10.69 3.22
C PHE A 160 6.98 -11.61 2.94
N GLY A 161 6.52 -11.59 1.69
CA GLY A 161 5.44 -12.46 1.24
C GLY A 161 4.32 -11.65 0.64
N GLY A 162 4.08 -11.86 -0.65
CA GLY A 162 3.02 -11.19 -1.36
C GLY A 162 2.93 -11.76 -2.77
N ALA A 163 1.72 -12.07 -3.20
CA ALA A 163 1.44 -12.52 -4.55
C ALA A 163 0.60 -11.46 -5.27
N PHE A 164 1.05 -11.06 -6.45
CA PHE A 164 0.33 -10.14 -7.34
C PHE A 164 -0.26 -10.91 -8.53
N LEU A 165 -1.52 -10.62 -8.86
CA LEU A 165 -2.21 -11.16 -10.04
C LEU A 165 -2.92 -10.04 -10.80
N GLY A 166 -2.57 -9.88 -12.08
CA GLY A 166 -3.25 -8.99 -13.01
C GLY A 166 -4.03 -9.77 -14.07
N ILE A 167 -5.32 -9.47 -14.23
CA ILE A 167 -6.20 -10.11 -15.22
C ILE A 167 -6.84 -9.03 -16.08
N ARG A 168 -6.93 -9.29 -17.39
CA ARG A 168 -7.75 -8.54 -18.33
C ARG A 168 -8.56 -9.51 -19.19
N ASP A 169 -9.84 -9.23 -19.38
CA ASP A 169 -10.70 -10.05 -20.23
C ASP A 169 -10.98 -9.39 -21.60
N LYS A 170 -11.67 -10.15 -22.47
CA LYS A 170 -12.04 -9.71 -23.82
C LYS A 170 -13.11 -8.62 -23.86
N TYR A 171 -13.80 -8.37 -22.75
CA TYR A 171 -14.83 -7.33 -22.63
C TYR A 171 -14.26 -6.01 -22.12
N GLY A 172 -12.96 -5.97 -21.82
CA GLY A 172 -12.28 -4.79 -21.30
C GLY A 172 -12.32 -4.67 -19.77
N ASN A 173 -12.79 -5.69 -19.06
CA ASN A 173 -12.69 -5.72 -17.61
C ASN A 173 -11.22 -5.97 -17.22
N ALA A 174 -10.77 -5.29 -16.18
CA ALA A 174 -9.44 -5.45 -15.61
C ALA A 174 -9.52 -5.65 -14.09
N LEU A 175 -8.68 -6.52 -13.57
CA LEU A 175 -8.59 -6.84 -12.16
C LEU A 175 -7.12 -6.90 -11.72
N SER A 176 -6.83 -6.26 -10.60
CA SER A 176 -5.52 -6.25 -9.96
C SER A 176 -5.69 -6.72 -8.52
N ILE A 177 -5.10 -7.86 -8.17
CA ILE A 177 -5.21 -8.47 -6.85
C ILE A 177 -3.82 -8.59 -6.25
N VAL A 178 -3.70 -8.22 -4.98
CA VAL A 178 -2.57 -8.54 -4.12
C VAL A 178 -3.08 -9.35 -2.95
N SER A 179 -2.41 -10.45 -2.63
CA SER A 179 -2.68 -11.28 -1.45
C SER A 179 -1.39 -11.53 -0.70
N SER A 180 -1.45 -11.51 0.62
CA SER A 180 -0.32 -11.80 1.50
C SER A 180 -0.77 -12.74 2.63
N LEU A 181 0.16 -13.57 3.09
CA LEU A 181 0.22 -14.05 4.46
C LEU A 181 1.52 -13.47 5.01
N ASN A 182 1.42 -12.60 6.01
CA ASN A 182 2.60 -11.99 6.59
C ASN A 182 3.42 -13.08 7.27
N ALA A 183 4.73 -13.02 7.09
CA ALA A 183 5.67 -13.91 7.75
C ALA A 183 6.55 -13.05 8.65
N GLU A 184 6.46 -13.27 9.96
CA GLU A 184 7.47 -12.82 10.92
C GLU A 184 8.59 -13.86 11.04
#